data_AF-A0A3A6PP76-F1
#
_entry.id   AF-A0A3A6PP76-F1
#
_cell.length_a   1.000
_cell.length_b   1.000
_cell.length_c   1.000
_cell.angle_alpha   90.00
_cell.angle_beta   90.00
_cell.angle_gamma   90.00
#
_symmetry.space_group_name_H-M   'P 1'
#
loop_
_entity.id
_entity.type
_entity.pdbx_description
1 polymer ?
#
loop_
_entity_poly.entity_id
_entity_poly.type
_entity_poly.pdbx_seq_one_letter_code
_entity_poly.pdbx_strand_id
1 'polypeptide(L)'
;MNSNPRKRWFGLILVSFVCMIGFSTPFQQFAALPNELRLFSGQMKRLQVGVPVHAEVTVDPQMLQVNGMSKQSTSVKLSEPLSLQPSQSGQTDMKVKLFGKIPFKTIKVHVVPDLRVIPGGQTIGVKVKSAGILVVGHHQVVDRNGSKQSPGEAAGLKLGDLIMSINGTPVNEVHKVGVLCERYGVDKQPLEVTYKRGGQLNRTKLSPVYDEDDKAWRLGLYIRDSAAGVGTLTFYAPDQGVYGALGHVITDMDTQTPIEVGEGQILQSSVTSINKSQTGEPGEKRAHFVKESKVLGNIERNTPFGIFGKMNEAPTHSYSGKALPVAFAEDVKEGPAQILTVVNGQKVERFNIEIMHVSKQSGPATKGMVIKITDKRLLSKTGGIVQGMSGSPIIQDGKLVGAVTHVFVNDPSSGYGCFIEWMLQDAGVLMKSSGKSDNKAA
;
A
#
# COMPACT_ATOMS: atom_id res chain seq x y z
N MET A 1 -34.19 35.83 -42.28
CA MET A 1 -34.75 35.10 -41.11
C MET A 1 -34.72 36.01 -39.87
N ASN A 2 -35.76 36.82 -39.68
CA ASN A 2 -35.88 37.68 -38.50
C ASN A 2 -36.50 36.87 -37.34
N SER A 3 -35.66 36.27 -36.50
CA SER A 3 -36.14 35.68 -35.25
C SER A 3 -36.69 36.79 -34.35
N ASN A 4 -37.98 36.71 -34.03
CA ASN A 4 -38.72 37.68 -33.21
C ASN A 4 -37.94 38.00 -31.91
N PRO A 5 -37.62 39.27 -31.59
CA PRO A 5 -36.79 39.65 -30.44
C PRO A 5 -37.30 39.08 -29.10
N ARG A 6 -38.62 38.87 -28.97
CA ARG A 6 -39.22 38.18 -27.81
C ARG A 6 -38.76 36.72 -27.66
N LYS A 7 -38.58 35.98 -28.76
CA LYS A 7 -38.09 34.60 -28.72
C LYS A 7 -36.60 34.53 -28.33
N ARG A 8 -35.80 35.52 -28.75
CA ARG A 8 -34.39 35.64 -28.33
C ARG A 8 -34.26 35.93 -26.84
N TRP A 9 -35.04 36.89 -26.33
CA TRP A 9 -35.08 37.21 -24.91
C TRP A 9 -35.58 36.05 -24.04
N PHE A 10 -36.64 35.37 -24.47
CA PHE A 10 -37.12 34.17 -23.78
C PHE A 10 -36.06 33.05 -23.75
N GLY A 11 -35.37 32.82 -24.88
CA GLY A 11 -34.26 31.88 -24.94
C GLY A 11 -33.10 32.25 -24.01
N LEU A 12 -32.73 33.53 -23.95
CA LEU A 12 -31.69 34.05 -23.04
C LEU A 12 -32.07 33.88 -21.57
N ILE A 13 -33.32 34.18 -21.20
CA ILE A 13 -33.83 33.97 -19.85
C ILE A 13 -33.83 32.48 -19.49
N LEU A 14 -34.26 31.61 -20.40
CA LEU A 14 -34.26 30.17 -20.18
C LEU A 14 -32.84 29.62 -19.98
N VAL A 15 -31.88 30.03 -20.82
CA VAL A 15 -30.47 29.63 -20.68
C VAL A 15 -29.89 30.15 -19.36
N SER A 16 -30.15 31.40 -19.01
CA SER A 16 -29.72 31.98 -17.73
C SER A 16 -30.28 31.20 -16.54
N PHE A 17 -31.56 30.81 -16.58
CA PHE A 17 -32.20 30.03 -15.54
C PHE A 17 -31.62 28.60 -15.43
N VAL A 18 -31.36 27.94 -16.57
CA VAL A 18 -30.72 26.62 -16.60
C VAL A 18 -29.29 26.70 -16.06
N CYS A 19 -28.51 27.72 -16.44
CA CYS A 19 -27.17 27.96 -15.88
C CYS A 19 -27.25 28.20 -14.36
N MET A 20 -28.19 29.05 -13.91
CA MET A 20 -28.37 29.36 -12.48
C MET A 20 -28.75 28.11 -11.66
N ILE A 21 -29.59 27.22 -12.21
CA ILE A 21 -29.88 25.91 -11.60
C ILE A 21 -28.64 25.01 -11.62
N GLY A 22 -27.93 24.94 -12.74
CA GLY A 22 -26.73 24.10 -12.89
C GLY A 22 -25.59 24.50 -11.96
N PHE A 23 -25.45 25.79 -11.63
CA PHE A 23 -24.48 26.30 -10.67
C PHE A 23 -25.00 26.36 -9.23
N SER A 24 -26.27 25.97 -8.99
CA SER A 24 -26.84 25.99 -7.64
C SER A 24 -26.23 24.92 -6.74
N THR A 25 -26.07 25.24 -5.45
CA THR A 25 -25.55 24.32 -4.42
C THR A 25 -26.27 22.97 -4.39
N PRO A 26 -27.61 22.91 -4.52
CA PRO A 26 -28.33 21.63 -4.63
C PRO A 26 -27.91 20.76 -5.80
N PHE A 27 -27.62 21.36 -6.96
CA PHE A 27 -27.21 20.62 -8.16
C PHE A 27 -25.76 20.12 -8.03
N GLN A 28 -24.87 20.90 -7.41
CA GLN A 28 -23.51 20.45 -7.11
C GLN A 28 -23.50 19.29 -6.10
N GLN A 29 -24.36 19.37 -5.07
CA GLN A 29 -24.55 18.27 -4.11
C GLN A 29 -25.15 17.03 -4.78
N PHE A 30 -26.01 17.20 -5.79
CA PHE A 30 -26.49 16.11 -6.64
C PHE A 30 -25.36 15.44 -7.42
N ALA A 31 -24.49 16.22 -8.05
CA ALA A 31 -23.32 15.69 -8.74
C ALA A 31 -22.34 14.99 -7.78
N ALA A 32 -22.35 15.35 -6.50
CA ALA A 32 -21.50 14.76 -5.47
C ALA A 32 -22.01 13.43 -4.90
N LEU A 33 -23.30 13.06 -5.10
CA LEU A 33 -23.77 11.73 -4.72
C LEU A 33 -23.04 10.67 -5.56
N PRO A 34 -22.51 9.60 -4.97
CA PRO A 34 -21.80 8.59 -5.72
C PRO A 34 -22.78 7.70 -6.50
N ASN A 35 -22.32 7.12 -7.61
CA ASN A 35 -23.09 6.12 -8.36
C ASN A 35 -22.99 4.73 -7.73
N GLU A 36 -21.94 4.50 -6.95
CA GLU A 36 -21.69 3.25 -6.23
C GLU A 36 -21.32 3.57 -4.78
N LEU A 37 -21.80 2.76 -3.86
CA LEU A 37 -21.57 2.90 -2.43
C LEU A 37 -21.07 1.58 -1.87
N ARG A 38 -19.88 1.59 -1.30
CA ARG A 38 -19.31 0.43 -0.61
C ARG A 38 -19.47 0.59 0.88
N LEU A 39 -19.93 -0.48 1.53
CA LEU A 39 -20.27 -0.52 2.95
C LEU A 39 -19.73 -1.81 3.58
N PHE A 40 -19.27 -1.73 4.82
CA PHE A 40 -18.99 -2.92 5.64
C PHE A 40 -20.27 -3.29 6.41
N SER A 41 -20.60 -4.59 6.44
CA SER A 41 -21.73 -5.09 7.24
C SER A 41 -21.56 -4.68 8.70
N GLY A 42 -22.64 -4.27 9.36
CA GLY A 42 -22.61 -3.83 10.75
C GLY A 42 -22.02 -2.44 11.00
N GLN A 43 -21.47 -1.77 9.98
CA GLN A 43 -20.95 -0.40 10.09
C GLN A 43 -21.96 0.62 9.51
N MET A 44 -22.48 1.48 10.38
CA MET A 44 -23.36 2.58 9.97
C MET A 44 -22.59 3.62 9.15
N LYS A 45 -23.17 4.07 8.02
CA LYS A 45 -22.67 5.20 7.24
C LYS A 45 -23.71 6.31 7.19
N ARG A 46 -23.29 7.55 7.40
CA ARG A 46 -24.14 8.73 7.25
C ARG A 46 -23.83 9.43 5.94
N LEU A 47 -24.82 9.54 5.06
CA LEU A 47 -24.71 10.29 3.81
C LEU A 47 -25.38 11.65 3.97
N GLN A 48 -24.61 12.73 3.81
CA GLN A 48 -25.14 14.08 3.82
C GLN A 48 -25.39 14.54 2.39
N VAL A 49 -26.66 14.71 2.02
CA VAL A 49 -27.05 15.17 0.69
C VAL A 49 -27.20 16.70 0.68
N GLY A 50 -27.86 17.28 1.69
CA GLY A 50 -27.93 18.73 1.89
C GLY A 50 -28.97 19.47 1.02
N VAL A 51 -29.84 18.73 0.34
CA VAL A 51 -30.83 19.29 -0.59
C VAL A 51 -32.19 19.44 0.10
N PRO A 52 -32.84 20.63 0.11
CA PRO A 52 -34.09 20.89 0.83
C PRO A 52 -35.32 20.31 0.10
N VAL A 53 -35.30 19.01 -0.19
CA VAL A 53 -36.40 18.30 -0.86
C VAL A 53 -36.73 17.00 -0.15
N HIS A 54 -38.00 16.61 -0.26
CA HIS A 54 -38.45 15.29 0.15
C HIS A 54 -38.13 14.27 -0.93
N ALA A 55 -37.63 13.11 -0.50
CA ALA A 55 -37.39 11.98 -1.37
C ALA A 55 -37.96 10.70 -0.77
N GLU A 56 -38.24 9.75 -1.64
CA GLU A 56 -38.55 8.39 -1.27
C GLU A 56 -37.33 7.53 -1.63
N VAL A 57 -36.80 6.82 -0.64
CA VAL A 57 -35.66 5.92 -0.78
C VAL A 57 -36.17 4.49 -0.75
N THR A 58 -35.91 3.75 -1.83
CA THR A 58 -36.23 2.34 -1.98
C THR A 58 -34.97 1.49 -1.88
N VAL A 59 -34.99 0.47 -1.03
CA VAL A 59 -33.88 -0.45 -0.76
C VAL A 59 -34.38 -1.89 -0.62
N ASP A 60 -33.48 -2.87 -0.67
CA ASP A 60 -33.75 -4.20 -0.15
C ASP A 60 -33.69 -4.16 1.40
N PRO A 61 -34.82 -4.35 2.11
CA PRO A 61 -34.89 -4.24 3.56
C PRO A 61 -34.14 -5.36 4.31
N GLN A 62 -33.81 -6.48 3.65
CA GLN A 62 -32.98 -7.54 4.22
C GLN A 62 -31.50 -7.13 4.27
N MET A 63 -31.07 -6.33 3.29
CA MET A 63 -29.67 -5.92 3.16
C MET A 63 -29.37 -4.58 3.82
N LEU A 64 -30.27 -3.60 3.72
CA LEU A 64 -29.97 -2.20 4.08
C LEU A 64 -31.15 -1.54 4.79
N GLN A 65 -30.87 -1.00 5.98
CA GLN A 65 -31.84 -0.16 6.70
C GLN A 65 -31.51 1.31 6.47
N VAL A 66 -32.56 2.13 6.33
CA VAL A 66 -32.45 3.58 6.13
C VAL A 66 -33.10 4.28 7.32
N ASN A 67 -32.36 5.15 8.01
CA ASN A 67 -32.81 5.87 9.21
C ASN A 67 -33.39 4.96 10.30
N GLY A 68 -32.83 3.75 10.45
CA GLY A 68 -33.28 2.75 11.43
C GLY A 68 -34.57 2.02 11.04
N MET A 69 -35.07 2.21 9.82
CA MET A 69 -36.26 1.54 9.31
C MET A 69 -35.87 0.42 8.35
N SER A 70 -36.30 -0.81 8.66
CA SER A 70 -36.27 -1.95 7.72
C SER A 70 -37.59 -1.97 6.94
N LYS A 71 -37.70 -1.06 5.96
CA LYS A 71 -38.82 -1.01 5.01
C LYS A 71 -38.28 -0.90 3.61
N GLN A 72 -38.97 -1.51 2.66
CA GLN A 72 -38.60 -1.42 1.26
C GLN A 72 -38.64 0.03 0.75
N SER A 73 -39.54 0.86 1.26
CA SER A 73 -39.64 2.27 0.90
C SER A 73 -39.77 3.17 2.13
N THR A 74 -38.98 4.24 2.17
CA THR A 74 -38.93 5.19 3.29
C THR A 74 -38.92 6.62 2.77
N SER A 75 -39.84 7.44 3.28
CA SER A 75 -39.86 8.89 3.01
C SER A 75 -38.82 9.59 3.87
N VAL A 76 -37.95 10.39 3.25
CA VAL A 76 -36.82 11.07 3.89
C VAL A 76 -36.74 12.53 3.45
N LYS A 77 -36.12 13.36 4.30
CA LYS A 77 -35.71 14.72 3.95
C LYS A 77 -34.25 14.70 3.55
N LEU A 78 -33.93 15.10 2.32
CA LEU A 78 -32.54 15.14 1.85
C LEU A 78 -31.72 16.29 2.46
N SER A 79 -32.36 17.18 3.21
CA SER A 79 -31.70 18.22 4.00
C SER A 79 -31.01 17.66 5.25
N GLU A 80 -31.43 16.48 5.70
CA GLU A 80 -30.89 15.79 6.86
C GLU A 80 -29.98 14.62 6.43
N PRO A 81 -28.97 14.23 7.23
CA PRO A 81 -28.15 13.07 6.92
C PRO A 81 -28.95 11.77 6.87
N LEU A 82 -28.77 10.99 5.80
CA LEU A 82 -29.32 9.64 5.67
C LEU A 82 -28.43 8.65 6.43
N SER A 83 -28.98 7.97 7.42
CA SER A 83 -28.29 6.88 8.12
C SER A 83 -28.53 5.57 7.38
N LEU A 84 -27.46 4.96 6.88
CA LEU A 84 -27.46 3.68 6.19
C LEU A 84 -26.83 2.62 7.09
N GLN A 85 -27.59 1.58 7.40
CA GLN A 85 -27.13 0.47 8.24
C GLN A 85 -27.21 -0.85 7.47
N PRO A 86 -26.07 -1.34 6.95
CA PRO A 86 -26.01 -2.60 6.22
C PRO A 86 -26.10 -3.78 7.19
N SER A 87 -26.95 -4.75 6.86
CA SER A 87 -27.22 -5.94 7.67
C SER A 87 -26.65 -7.22 7.06
N GLN A 88 -26.61 -7.32 5.73
CA GLN A 88 -26.16 -8.52 5.02
C GLN A 88 -25.22 -8.16 3.86
N SER A 89 -24.16 -8.96 3.68
CA SER A 89 -23.23 -8.82 2.55
C SER A 89 -23.87 -9.21 1.22
N GLY A 90 -23.53 -8.50 0.15
CA GLY A 90 -24.11 -8.70 -1.18
C GLY A 90 -24.11 -7.42 -2.02
N GLN A 91 -24.92 -7.41 -3.07
CA GLN A 91 -25.14 -6.23 -3.92
C GLN A 91 -26.64 -5.93 -4.01
N THR A 92 -27.02 -4.66 -3.85
CA THR A 92 -28.40 -4.19 -4.03
C THR A 92 -28.40 -2.80 -4.65
N ASP A 93 -29.53 -2.40 -5.24
CA ASP A 93 -29.74 -1.02 -5.66
C ASP A 93 -30.45 -0.22 -4.58
N MET A 94 -29.98 1.00 -4.32
CA MET A 94 -30.69 2.02 -3.56
C MET A 94 -31.23 3.05 -4.55
N LYS A 95 -32.56 3.13 -4.67
CA LYS A 95 -33.24 4.06 -5.59
C LYS A 95 -33.77 5.25 -4.81
N VAL A 96 -33.47 6.45 -5.28
CA VAL A 96 -33.99 7.69 -4.72
C VAL A 96 -34.96 8.29 -5.72
N LYS A 97 -36.16 8.66 -5.28
CA LYS A 97 -37.18 9.36 -6.07
C LYS A 97 -37.54 10.68 -5.42
N LEU A 98 -37.50 11.80 -6.15
CA LEU A 98 -37.99 13.08 -5.64
C LEU A 98 -39.51 13.10 -5.63
N PHE A 99 -40.09 13.66 -4.55
CA PHE A 99 -41.54 13.78 -4.37
C PHE A 99 -42.30 12.45 -4.53
N GLY A 100 -41.62 11.31 -4.32
CA GLY A 100 -42.15 9.95 -4.49
C GLY A 100 -42.39 9.51 -5.94
N LYS A 101 -42.17 10.37 -6.95
CA LYS A 101 -42.59 10.11 -8.33
C LYS A 101 -41.46 10.20 -9.35
N ILE A 102 -40.57 11.17 -9.19
CA ILE A 102 -39.54 11.48 -10.19
C ILE A 102 -38.29 10.67 -9.85
N PRO A 103 -37.87 9.68 -10.66
CA PRO A 103 -36.63 8.95 -10.42
C PRO A 103 -35.45 9.93 -10.38
N PHE A 104 -34.76 9.97 -9.24
CA PHE A 104 -33.70 10.93 -8.99
C PHE A 104 -32.32 10.31 -9.26
N LYS A 105 -32.06 9.16 -8.62
CA LYS A 105 -30.78 8.46 -8.72
C LYS A 105 -30.94 7.00 -8.33
N THR A 106 -30.20 6.11 -8.99
CA THR A 106 -29.99 4.73 -8.54
C THR A 106 -28.53 4.59 -8.16
N ILE A 107 -28.28 4.16 -6.93
CA ILE A 107 -26.94 3.98 -6.36
C ILE A 107 -26.76 2.48 -6.15
N LYS A 108 -25.71 1.91 -6.73
CA LYS A 108 -25.37 0.51 -6.48
C LYS A 108 -24.71 0.39 -5.12
N VAL A 109 -25.25 -0.44 -4.25
CA VAL A 109 -24.74 -0.66 -2.90
C VAL A 109 -24.05 -2.01 -2.85
N HIS A 110 -22.76 -1.99 -2.54
CA HIS A 110 -21.93 -3.18 -2.35
C HIS A 110 -21.63 -3.32 -0.85
N VAL A 111 -22.21 -4.34 -0.22
CA VAL A 111 -21.98 -4.62 1.19
C VAL A 111 -20.98 -5.77 1.31
N VAL A 112 -19.83 -5.52 1.91
CA VAL A 112 -18.81 -6.54 2.22
C VAL A 112 -18.93 -6.99 3.68
N PRO A 113 -18.41 -8.17 4.06
CA PRO A 113 -18.42 -8.62 5.46
C PRO A 113 -17.76 -7.62 6.41
N ASP A 114 -18.14 -7.58 7.70
CA ASP A 114 -17.43 -6.75 8.69
C ASP A 114 -15.97 -7.19 8.73
N LEU A 115 -15.06 -6.24 8.55
CA LEU A 115 -13.63 -6.50 8.54
C LEU A 115 -12.99 -5.70 9.66
N ARG A 116 -12.43 -6.44 10.62
CA ARG A 116 -11.72 -5.89 11.76
C ARG A 116 -10.32 -6.46 11.84
N VAL A 117 -9.35 -5.60 12.13
CA VAL A 117 -7.94 -5.97 12.26
C VAL A 117 -7.34 -5.36 13.50
N ILE A 118 -6.38 -6.05 14.11
CA ILE A 118 -5.61 -5.53 15.23
C ILE A 118 -4.56 -4.56 14.66
N PRO A 119 -4.59 -3.26 15.00
CA PRO A 119 -3.53 -2.35 14.60
C PRO A 119 -2.20 -2.77 15.21
N GLY A 120 -1.14 -2.73 14.41
CA GLY A 120 0.20 -3.02 14.88
C GLY A 120 0.82 -1.83 15.60
N GLY A 121 1.82 -1.23 14.95
CA GLY A 121 2.67 -0.16 15.47
C GLY A 121 4.01 -0.65 16.01
N GLN A 122 4.18 -1.97 16.18
CA GLN A 122 5.43 -2.58 16.63
C GLN A 122 6.54 -2.40 15.59
N THR A 123 7.74 -2.10 16.07
CA THR A 123 8.94 -2.19 15.23
C THR A 123 9.29 -3.66 15.01
N ILE A 124 9.49 -4.03 13.74
CA ILE A 124 9.85 -5.37 13.32
C ILE A 124 11.19 -5.35 12.59
N GLY A 125 11.98 -6.40 12.79
CA GLY A 125 13.08 -6.72 11.91
C GLY A 125 12.54 -7.42 10.67
N VAL A 126 13.10 -7.10 9.51
CA VAL A 126 12.74 -7.73 8.24
C VAL A 126 13.99 -8.39 7.70
N LYS A 127 13.91 -9.67 7.36
CA LYS A 127 14.93 -10.39 6.60
C LYS A 127 14.25 -11.06 5.42
N VAL A 128 14.67 -10.71 4.21
CA VAL A 128 14.19 -11.31 2.97
C VAL A 128 15.36 -11.85 2.19
N LYS A 129 15.22 -13.07 1.69
CA LYS A 129 16.09 -13.66 0.69
C LYS A 129 15.36 -13.65 -0.63
N SER A 130 16.09 -13.21 -1.64
CA SER A 130 15.63 -13.13 -3.00
C SER A 130 15.43 -14.54 -3.58
N ALA A 131 14.46 -14.70 -4.49
CA ALA A 131 14.18 -15.96 -5.19
C ALA A 131 15.35 -16.43 -6.08
N GLY A 132 16.28 -15.52 -6.38
CA GLY A 132 17.52 -15.76 -7.09
C GLY A 132 18.58 -14.73 -6.71
N ILE A 133 19.69 -14.69 -7.45
CA ILE A 133 20.80 -13.79 -7.20
C ILE A 133 20.63 -12.49 -7.98
N LEU A 134 20.47 -11.38 -7.28
CA LEU A 134 20.29 -10.06 -7.88
C LEU A 134 21.64 -9.47 -8.29
N VAL A 135 21.75 -9.02 -9.54
CA VAL A 135 22.89 -8.24 -10.03
C VAL A 135 22.73 -6.79 -9.61
N VAL A 136 23.64 -6.29 -8.79
CA VAL A 136 23.61 -4.91 -8.24
C VAL A 136 24.72 -4.02 -8.78
N GLY A 137 25.65 -4.57 -9.54
CA GLY A 137 26.69 -3.81 -10.21
C GLY A 137 27.65 -4.69 -10.98
N HIS A 138 28.59 -4.04 -11.64
CA HIS A 138 29.67 -4.68 -12.38
C HIS A 138 31.01 -4.41 -11.72
N HIS A 139 31.95 -5.34 -11.88
CA HIS A 139 33.28 -5.26 -11.33
C HIS A 139 34.32 -5.58 -12.41
N GLN A 140 35.38 -4.79 -12.45
CA GLN A 140 36.49 -5.01 -13.37
C GLN A 140 37.47 -6.01 -12.76
N VAL A 141 37.65 -7.12 -13.44
CA VAL A 141 38.59 -8.20 -13.13
C VAL A 141 39.90 -7.93 -13.88
N VAL A 142 41.03 -8.07 -13.19
CA VAL A 142 42.37 -7.89 -13.79
C VAL A 142 43.02 -9.24 -14.01
N ASP A 143 43.31 -9.61 -15.26
CA ASP A 143 43.97 -10.88 -15.58
C ASP A 143 45.51 -10.81 -15.49
N ARG A 144 46.18 -11.95 -15.74
CA ARG A 144 47.65 -12.10 -15.75
C ARG A 144 48.40 -11.14 -16.64
N ASN A 145 47.76 -10.67 -17.71
CA ASN A 145 48.36 -9.78 -18.67
C ASN A 145 48.06 -8.31 -18.35
N GLY A 146 47.40 -8.03 -17.21
CA GLY A 146 46.97 -6.69 -16.82
C GLY A 146 45.73 -6.20 -17.58
N SER A 147 45.06 -7.08 -18.35
CA SER A 147 43.83 -6.72 -19.06
C SER A 147 42.68 -6.61 -18.07
N LYS A 148 41.93 -5.50 -18.17
CA LYS A 148 40.73 -5.24 -17.38
C LYS A 148 39.49 -5.68 -18.14
N GLN A 149 38.69 -6.56 -17.54
CA GLN A 149 37.50 -7.11 -18.15
C GLN A 149 36.37 -7.22 -17.12
N SER A 150 35.12 -7.06 -17.57
CA SER A 150 33.93 -7.32 -16.76
C SER A 150 33.13 -8.44 -17.41
N PRO A 151 33.37 -9.73 -17.07
CA PRO A 151 32.75 -10.85 -17.78
C PRO A 151 31.22 -10.82 -17.75
N GLY A 152 30.65 -10.42 -16.62
CA GLY A 152 29.20 -10.28 -16.43
C GLY A 152 28.58 -9.21 -17.32
N GLU A 153 29.26 -8.07 -17.46
CA GLU A 153 28.84 -7.00 -18.38
C GLU A 153 28.97 -7.44 -19.84
N ALA A 154 30.08 -8.10 -20.20
CA ALA A 154 30.29 -8.64 -21.54
C ALA A 154 29.26 -9.72 -21.92
N ALA A 155 28.77 -10.47 -20.93
CA ALA A 155 27.66 -11.43 -21.09
C ALA A 155 26.28 -10.76 -21.19
N GLY A 156 26.20 -9.42 -21.12
CA GLY A 156 24.97 -8.66 -21.28
C GLY A 156 24.07 -8.63 -20.04
N LEU A 157 24.58 -9.05 -18.88
CA LEU A 157 23.86 -8.93 -17.61
C LEU A 157 23.84 -7.47 -17.15
N LYS A 158 22.70 -7.04 -16.61
CA LYS A 158 22.42 -5.66 -16.20
C LYS A 158 22.00 -5.60 -14.75
N LEU A 159 22.15 -4.42 -14.15
CA LEU A 159 21.61 -4.14 -12.82
C LEU A 159 20.10 -4.45 -12.81
N GLY A 160 19.67 -5.15 -11.77
CA GLY A 160 18.29 -5.61 -11.61
C GLY A 160 18.00 -6.99 -12.25
N ASP A 161 18.94 -7.60 -12.97
CA ASP A 161 18.78 -8.99 -13.41
C ASP A 161 18.79 -9.94 -12.22
N LEU A 162 17.85 -10.88 -12.21
CA LEU A 162 17.75 -11.91 -11.19
C LEU A 162 18.22 -13.25 -11.76
N ILE A 163 19.43 -13.67 -11.42
CA ILE A 163 19.99 -14.96 -11.85
C ILE A 163 19.27 -16.08 -11.08
N MET A 164 18.59 -16.95 -11.82
CA MET A 164 17.77 -18.03 -11.26
C MET A 164 18.54 -19.35 -11.18
N SER A 165 19.36 -19.64 -12.20
CA SER A 165 20.14 -20.87 -12.26
C SER A 165 21.39 -20.70 -13.10
N ILE A 166 22.40 -21.52 -12.78
CA ILE A 166 23.67 -21.61 -13.50
C ILE A 166 23.85 -23.08 -13.89
N ASN A 167 24.02 -23.36 -15.18
CA ASN A 167 24.14 -24.71 -15.73
C ASN A 167 23.02 -25.66 -15.25
N GLY A 168 21.78 -25.17 -15.26
CA GLY A 168 20.61 -25.91 -14.79
C GLY A 168 20.49 -26.05 -13.26
N THR A 169 21.49 -25.63 -12.48
CA THR A 169 21.46 -25.67 -11.02
C THR A 169 20.82 -24.39 -10.48
N PRO A 170 19.69 -24.45 -9.75
CA PRO A 170 19.10 -23.27 -9.12
C PRO A 170 20.08 -22.59 -8.16
N VAL A 171 20.18 -21.26 -8.23
CA VAL A 171 21.06 -20.47 -7.35
C VAL A 171 20.26 -19.39 -6.64
N ASN A 172 20.30 -19.44 -5.31
CA ASN A 172 19.65 -18.49 -4.41
C ASN A 172 20.54 -18.04 -3.26
N GLU A 173 21.82 -18.44 -3.27
CA GLU A 173 22.83 -18.07 -2.30
C GLU A 173 24.12 -17.66 -3.00
N VAL A 174 24.70 -16.53 -2.60
CA VAL A 174 25.95 -16.01 -3.20
C VAL A 174 27.08 -17.04 -3.14
N HIS A 175 27.16 -17.82 -2.05
CA HIS A 175 28.17 -18.86 -1.90
C HIS A 175 28.09 -19.93 -3.00
N LYS A 176 26.88 -20.35 -3.41
CA LYS A 176 26.69 -21.33 -4.51
C LYS A 176 27.22 -20.80 -5.84
N VAL A 177 27.04 -19.50 -6.09
CA VAL A 177 27.61 -18.85 -7.28
C VAL A 177 29.14 -18.86 -7.24
N GLY A 178 29.73 -18.58 -6.09
CA GLY A 178 31.18 -18.65 -5.89
C GLY A 178 31.75 -20.03 -6.19
N VAL A 179 31.13 -21.09 -5.67
CA VAL A 179 31.54 -22.49 -5.92
C VAL A 179 31.47 -22.85 -7.41
N LEU A 180 30.40 -22.42 -8.10
CA LEU A 180 30.25 -22.65 -9.54
C LEU A 180 31.26 -21.83 -10.36
N CYS A 181 31.50 -20.58 -9.98
CA CYS A 181 32.49 -19.72 -10.62
C CYS A 181 33.90 -20.33 -10.55
N GLU A 182 34.31 -20.80 -9.37
CA GLU A 182 35.62 -21.43 -9.15
C GLU A 182 35.78 -22.69 -10.00
N ARG A 183 34.81 -23.62 -9.91
CA ARG A 183 34.84 -24.88 -10.64
C ARG A 183 34.95 -24.68 -12.16
N TYR A 184 34.04 -23.89 -12.73
CA TYR A 184 33.99 -23.69 -14.18
C TYR A 184 35.10 -22.79 -14.69
N GLY A 185 35.62 -21.90 -13.84
CA GLY A 185 36.82 -21.11 -14.13
C GLY A 185 38.05 -21.99 -14.32
N VAL A 186 38.33 -22.88 -13.36
CA VAL A 186 39.45 -23.84 -13.45
C VAL A 186 39.35 -24.71 -14.71
N ASP A 187 38.15 -25.20 -15.02
CA ASP A 187 37.88 -26.03 -16.20
C ASP A 187 37.86 -25.21 -17.52
N LYS A 188 37.98 -23.88 -17.45
CA LYS A 188 37.87 -22.92 -18.56
C LYS A 188 36.59 -23.11 -19.39
N GLN A 189 35.49 -23.42 -18.72
CA GLN A 189 34.18 -23.63 -19.33
C GLN A 189 33.26 -22.44 -19.07
N PRO A 190 32.49 -21.98 -20.07
CA PRO A 190 31.47 -20.96 -19.86
C PRO A 190 30.32 -21.50 -19.01
N LEU A 191 29.74 -20.62 -18.19
CA LEU A 191 28.52 -20.84 -17.42
C LEU A 191 27.31 -20.46 -18.28
N GLU A 192 26.34 -21.36 -18.45
CA GLU A 192 25.01 -21.04 -18.95
C GLU A 192 24.17 -20.44 -17.82
N VAL A 193 23.95 -19.13 -17.87
CA VAL A 193 23.22 -18.37 -16.86
C VAL A 193 21.79 -18.16 -17.34
N THR A 194 20.81 -18.66 -16.57
CA THR A 194 19.40 -18.31 -16.75
C THR A 194 19.03 -17.21 -15.77
N TYR A 195 18.52 -16.10 -16.27
CA TYR A 195 18.18 -14.92 -15.47
C TYR A 195 16.82 -14.36 -15.85
N LYS A 196 16.17 -13.66 -14.92
CA LYS A 196 14.89 -12.98 -15.12
C LYS A 196 15.12 -11.48 -15.25
N ARG A 197 14.56 -10.89 -16.31
CA ARG A 197 14.57 -9.44 -16.58
C ARG A 197 13.18 -9.01 -17.02
N GLY A 198 12.58 -8.02 -16.35
CA GLY A 198 11.23 -7.55 -16.67
C GLY A 198 10.15 -8.63 -16.61
N GLY A 199 10.31 -9.62 -15.73
CA GLY A 199 9.40 -10.76 -15.61
C GLY A 199 9.68 -11.95 -16.55
N GLN A 200 10.55 -11.78 -17.55
CA GLN A 200 10.84 -12.81 -18.55
C GLN A 200 12.16 -13.53 -18.27
N LEU A 201 12.17 -14.85 -18.47
CA LEU A 201 13.38 -15.66 -18.38
C LEU A 201 14.20 -15.53 -19.67
N ASN A 202 15.50 -15.31 -19.50
CA ASN A 202 16.49 -15.16 -20.55
C ASN A 202 17.70 -16.04 -20.23
N ARG A 203 18.56 -16.26 -21.23
CA ARG A 203 19.79 -17.05 -21.08
C ARG A 203 20.97 -16.32 -21.68
N THR A 204 22.13 -16.46 -21.04
CA THR A 204 23.42 -15.98 -21.57
C THR A 204 24.55 -16.93 -21.22
N LYS A 205 25.69 -16.78 -21.87
CA LYS A 205 26.93 -17.48 -21.54
C LYS A 205 27.89 -16.50 -20.87
N LEU A 206 28.43 -16.91 -19.72
CA LEU A 206 29.30 -16.11 -18.88
C LEU A 206 30.57 -16.90 -18.58
N SER A 207 31.73 -16.39 -18.98
CA SER A 207 33.01 -17.06 -18.77
C SER A 207 33.74 -16.42 -17.58
N PRO A 208 34.05 -17.17 -16.50
CA PRO A 208 34.84 -16.64 -15.40
C PRO A 208 36.22 -16.18 -15.87
N VAL A 209 36.75 -15.14 -15.25
CA VAL A 209 38.13 -14.68 -15.43
C VAL A 209 38.87 -14.79 -14.11
N TYR A 210 40.10 -15.30 -14.14
CA TYR A 210 40.94 -15.38 -12.95
C TYR A 210 41.49 -13.99 -12.64
N ASP A 211 41.15 -13.48 -11.46
CA ASP A 211 41.63 -12.20 -10.97
C ASP A 211 43.00 -12.38 -10.32
N GLU A 212 44.01 -11.64 -10.80
CA GLU A 212 45.36 -11.74 -10.26
C GLU A 212 45.56 -11.02 -8.93
N ASP A 213 44.74 -10.02 -8.60
CA ASP A 213 44.86 -9.32 -7.33
C ASP A 213 44.20 -10.14 -6.21
N ASP A 214 42.99 -10.66 -6.47
CA ASP A 214 42.20 -11.46 -5.53
C ASP A 214 42.60 -12.94 -5.46
N LYS A 215 43.41 -13.42 -6.42
CA LYS A 215 43.78 -14.84 -6.60
C LYS A 215 42.57 -15.78 -6.61
N ALA A 216 41.51 -15.38 -7.32
CA ALA A 216 40.24 -16.12 -7.38
C ALA A 216 39.56 -15.96 -8.74
N TRP A 217 38.72 -16.92 -9.13
CA TRP A 217 37.88 -16.77 -10.32
C TRP A 217 36.71 -15.82 -10.03
N ARG A 218 36.52 -14.84 -10.91
CA ARG A 218 35.52 -13.79 -10.80
C ARG A 218 34.60 -13.73 -12.02
N LEU A 219 33.35 -13.37 -11.77
CA LEU A 219 32.34 -13.12 -12.79
C LEU A 219 32.27 -11.65 -13.22
N GLY A 220 32.98 -10.74 -12.54
CA GLY A 220 32.85 -9.29 -12.76
C GLY A 220 31.47 -8.72 -12.41
N LEU A 221 30.80 -9.30 -11.41
CA LEU A 221 29.48 -8.85 -10.94
C LEU A 221 29.52 -8.59 -9.44
N TYR A 222 28.87 -7.50 -9.01
CA TYR A 222 28.40 -7.36 -7.64
C TYR A 222 27.01 -7.99 -7.56
N ILE A 223 26.86 -8.95 -6.66
CA ILE A 223 25.65 -9.74 -6.51
C ILE A 223 25.16 -9.74 -5.06
N ARG A 224 23.85 -9.84 -4.87
CA ARG A 224 23.19 -9.98 -3.57
C ARG A 224 22.09 -11.03 -3.63
N ASP A 225 21.87 -11.72 -2.53
CA ASP A 225 20.81 -12.72 -2.37
C ASP A 225 19.78 -12.33 -1.29
N SER A 226 20.00 -11.23 -0.57
CA SER A 226 19.19 -10.89 0.59
C SER A 226 19.17 -9.38 0.88
N ALA A 227 18.13 -8.96 1.58
CA ALA A 227 18.02 -7.65 2.18
C ALA A 227 17.49 -7.76 3.61
N ALA A 228 17.94 -6.84 4.46
CA ALA A 228 17.49 -6.75 5.83
C ALA A 228 17.24 -5.29 6.20
N GLY A 229 16.31 -5.07 7.13
CA GLY A 229 15.98 -3.73 7.58
C GLY A 229 15.04 -3.72 8.77
N VAL A 230 14.59 -2.52 9.10
CA VAL A 230 13.66 -2.27 10.20
C VAL A 230 12.40 -1.66 9.61
N GLY A 231 11.25 -2.20 10.00
CA GLY A 231 9.93 -1.74 9.58
C GLY A 231 8.97 -1.58 10.75
N THR A 232 7.73 -1.22 10.43
CA THR A 232 6.63 -1.25 11.40
C THR A 232 5.53 -2.20 10.91
N LEU A 233 5.04 -3.04 11.82
CA LEU A 233 3.85 -3.86 11.60
C LEU A 233 2.63 -2.94 11.50
N THR A 234 1.84 -3.05 10.43
CA THR A 234 0.67 -2.19 10.21
C THR A 234 -0.60 -2.79 10.81
N PHE A 235 -0.88 -4.05 10.48
CA PHE A 235 -2.06 -4.72 10.99
C PHE A 235 -1.84 -6.22 11.07
N TYR A 236 -2.64 -6.86 11.92
CA TYR A 236 -2.85 -8.30 11.95
C TYR A 236 -4.34 -8.60 11.85
N ALA A 237 -4.71 -9.46 10.90
CA ALA A 237 -6.07 -9.92 10.65
C ALA A 237 -6.21 -11.33 11.28
N PRO A 238 -6.80 -11.43 12.49
CA PRO A 238 -6.76 -12.66 13.28
C PRO A 238 -7.52 -13.82 12.64
N ASP A 239 -8.64 -13.54 11.96
CA ASP A 239 -9.49 -14.56 11.35
C ASP A 239 -8.77 -15.32 10.22
N GLN A 240 -7.83 -14.66 9.53
CA GLN A 240 -7.05 -15.25 8.43
C GLN A 240 -5.61 -15.61 8.82
N GLY A 241 -5.16 -15.20 10.01
CA GLY A 241 -3.77 -15.29 10.44
C GLY A 241 -2.80 -14.47 9.56
N VAL A 242 -3.29 -13.42 8.90
CA VAL A 242 -2.53 -12.62 7.92
C VAL A 242 -2.08 -11.30 8.54
N TYR A 243 -0.91 -10.81 8.16
CA TYR A 243 -0.45 -9.47 8.53
C TYR A 243 -0.04 -8.63 7.32
N GLY A 244 0.06 -7.32 7.53
CA GLY A 244 0.71 -6.38 6.62
C GLY A 244 1.66 -5.45 7.35
N ALA A 245 2.77 -5.08 6.70
CA ALA A 245 3.78 -4.18 7.25
C ALA A 245 4.41 -3.26 6.18
N LEU A 246 5.15 -2.23 6.62
CA LEU A 246 5.84 -1.21 5.81
C LEU A 246 4.93 -0.25 5.01
N GLY A 247 3.96 -0.73 4.24
CA GLY A 247 3.20 0.17 3.36
C GLY A 247 3.92 0.55 2.06
N HIS A 248 5.09 -0.03 1.77
CA HIS A 248 5.76 0.06 0.47
C HIS A 248 6.60 -1.18 0.16
N VAL A 249 6.99 -1.29 -1.10
CA VAL A 249 7.86 -2.36 -1.62
C VAL A 249 9.27 -2.29 -1.02
N ILE A 250 9.85 -3.44 -0.71
CA ILE A 250 11.28 -3.58 -0.42
C ILE A 250 12.02 -3.65 -1.75
N THR A 251 12.93 -2.72 -1.96
CA THR A 251 13.83 -2.69 -3.12
C THR A 251 15.27 -2.87 -2.68
N ASP A 252 16.10 -3.35 -3.58
CA ASP A 252 17.54 -3.22 -3.42
C ASP A 252 17.96 -1.74 -3.46
N MET A 253 18.94 -1.37 -2.65
CA MET A 253 19.33 0.04 -2.44
C MET A 253 20.04 0.65 -3.64
N ASP A 254 20.80 -0.16 -4.39
CA ASP A 254 21.62 0.34 -5.49
C ASP A 254 20.82 0.35 -6.81
N THR A 255 19.98 -0.66 -7.01
CA THR A 255 19.24 -0.84 -8.27
C THR A 255 17.80 -0.34 -8.22
N GLN A 256 17.26 -0.06 -7.01
CA GLN A 256 15.84 0.20 -6.76
C GLN A 256 14.89 -0.90 -7.29
N THR A 257 15.43 -2.09 -7.60
CA THR A 257 14.66 -3.21 -8.12
C THR A 257 13.88 -3.87 -6.98
N PRO A 258 12.57 -4.11 -7.12
CA PRO A 258 11.79 -4.87 -6.15
C PRO A 258 12.39 -6.26 -5.90
N ILE A 259 12.52 -6.63 -4.63
CA ILE A 259 13.02 -7.96 -4.27
C ILE A 259 11.89 -8.98 -4.48
N GLU A 260 12.12 -9.93 -5.37
CA GLU A 260 11.25 -11.10 -5.54
C GLU A 260 11.50 -12.06 -4.37
N VAL A 261 10.47 -12.30 -3.57
CA VAL A 261 10.60 -13.07 -2.32
C VAL A 261 10.80 -14.54 -2.64
N GLY A 262 11.94 -15.10 -2.24
CA GLY A 262 12.17 -16.54 -2.20
C GLY A 262 11.82 -17.11 -0.84
N GLU A 263 12.43 -16.55 0.21
CA GLU A 263 12.11 -16.81 1.61
C GLU A 263 12.20 -15.52 2.41
N GLY A 264 11.46 -15.40 3.51
CA GLY A 264 11.58 -14.21 4.35
C GLY A 264 10.88 -14.37 5.67
N GLN A 265 11.33 -13.58 6.64
CA GLN A 265 10.87 -13.61 8.01
C GLN A 265 10.77 -12.21 8.56
N ILE A 266 9.75 -12.01 9.39
CA ILE A 266 9.67 -10.86 10.29
C ILE A 266 10.06 -11.29 11.69
N LEU A 267 10.90 -10.48 12.32
CA LEU A 267 11.53 -10.76 13.60
C LEU A 267 11.09 -9.72 14.62
N GLN A 268 11.00 -10.14 15.88
CA GLN A 268 10.82 -9.21 16.98
C GLN A 268 12.04 -8.30 17.12
N SER A 269 11.81 -7.00 17.26
CA SER A 269 12.86 -5.98 17.33
C SER A 269 12.58 -4.96 18.43
N SER A 270 13.65 -4.41 19.01
CA SER A 270 13.59 -3.38 20.04
C SER A 270 14.39 -2.16 19.61
N VAL A 271 13.74 -1.00 19.64
CA VAL A 271 14.35 0.30 19.35
C VAL A 271 15.29 0.68 20.50
N THR A 272 16.54 0.99 20.17
CA THR A 272 17.57 1.42 21.14
C THR A 272 17.74 2.92 21.14
N SER A 273 17.72 3.54 19.97
CA SER A 273 17.84 4.98 19.80
C SER A 273 17.20 5.44 18.50
N ILE A 274 17.05 6.76 18.36
CA ILE A 274 16.59 7.40 17.13
C ILE A 274 17.61 8.42 16.71
N ASN A 275 18.08 8.33 15.47
CA ASN A 275 18.71 9.44 14.79
C ASN A 275 17.62 10.33 14.23
N LYS A 276 17.63 11.60 14.65
CA LYS A 276 16.58 12.55 14.27
C LYS A 276 16.66 12.88 12.80
N SER A 277 15.49 13.04 12.17
CA SER A 277 15.38 13.60 10.83
C SER A 277 15.66 15.09 10.84
N GLN A 278 16.31 15.56 9.78
CA GLN A 278 16.55 16.97 9.50
C GLN A 278 16.18 17.26 8.04
N THR A 279 16.02 18.53 7.69
CA THR A 279 15.79 18.91 6.29
C THR A 279 16.94 18.42 5.42
N GLY A 280 16.63 17.65 4.36
CA GLY A 280 17.61 17.04 3.48
C GLY A 280 18.11 15.66 3.93
N GLU A 281 17.99 15.31 5.20
CA GLU A 281 18.52 14.07 5.78
C GLU A 281 17.43 13.30 6.55
N PRO A 282 16.86 12.23 5.96
CA PRO A 282 15.97 11.33 6.67
C PRO A 282 16.64 10.71 7.89
N GLY A 283 16.00 10.81 9.05
CA GLY A 283 16.47 10.12 10.26
C GLY A 283 16.20 8.62 10.22
N GLU A 284 16.62 7.89 11.25
CA GLU A 284 16.46 6.43 11.34
C GLU A 284 16.13 5.94 12.76
N LYS A 285 15.31 4.90 12.85
CA LYS A 285 15.20 4.08 14.07
C LYS A 285 16.37 3.11 14.12
N ARG A 286 17.19 3.20 15.16
CA ARG A 286 18.19 2.19 15.47
C ARG A 286 17.55 1.13 16.35
N ALA A 287 17.57 -0.10 15.88
CA ALA A 287 16.99 -1.23 16.59
C ALA A 287 17.91 -2.43 16.48
N HIS A 288 17.84 -3.30 17.49
CA HIS A 288 18.47 -4.61 17.43
C HIS A 288 17.39 -5.67 17.35
N PHE A 289 17.75 -6.83 16.81
CA PHE A 289 16.93 -8.02 16.94
C PHE A 289 17.12 -8.54 18.36
N VAL A 290 16.02 -8.79 19.06
CA VAL A 290 16.07 -9.27 20.45
C VAL A 290 16.82 -10.61 20.47
N LYS A 291 17.65 -10.86 21.49
CA LYS A 291 18.37 -12.14 21.66
C LYS A 291 17.35 -13.29 21.62
N GLU A 292 17.70 -14.42 20.98
CA GLU A 292 16.79 -15.53 20.64
C GLU A 292 15.67 -15.16 19.64
N SER A 293 15.90 -14.07 18.87
CA SER A 293 15.09 -13.48 17.80
C SER A 293 13.83 -14.26 17.42
N LYS A 294 12.78 -14.10 18.24
CA LYS A 294 11.48 -14.71 18.00
C LYS A 294 11.01 -14.33 16.59
N VAL A 295 10.86 -15.35 15.75
CA VAL A 295 10.23 -15.22 14.44
C VAL A 295 8.76 -14.96 14.68
N LEU A 296 8.27 -13.83 14.20
CA LEU A 296 6.86 -13.43 14.33
C LEU A 296 6.01 -14.05 13.21
N GLY A 297 6.59 -14.21 12.03
CA GLY A 297 5.90 -14.66 10.82
C GLY A 297 6.83 -14.79 9.62
N ASN A 298 6.30 -15.34 8.53
CA ASN A 298 6.98 -15.44 7.24
C ASN A 298 6.68 -14.21 6.37
N ILE A 299 7.43 -14.04 5.28
CA ILE A 299 7.11 -13.07 4.22
C ILE A 299 6.78 -13.87 2.97
N GLU A 300 5.58 -13.72 2.45
CA GLU A 300 5.10 -14.41 1.25
C GLU A 300 5.04 -13.47 0.05
N ARG A 301 4.76 -12.18 0.30
CA ARG A 301 4.59 -11.19 -0.76
C ARG A 301 5.32 -9.89 -0.42
N ASN A 302 5.97 -9.33 -1.43
CA ASN A 302 6.54 -7.99 -1.42
C ASN A 302 5.89 -7.20 -2.57
N THR A 303 5.16 -6.14 -2.24
CA THR A 303 4.29 -5.43 -3.19
C THR A 303 4.48 -3.92 -3.06
N PRO A 304 3.96 -3.11 -3.99
CA PRO A 304 3.95 -1.65 -3.84
C PRO A 304 3.31 -1.12 -2.55
N PHE A 305 2.48 -1.90 -1.86
CA PHE A 305 1.76 -1.51 -0.64
C PHE A 305 2.30 -2.15 0.63
N GLY A 306 3.44 -2.82 0.57
CA GLY A 306 4.05 -3.45 1.75
C GLY A 306 4.40 -4.91 1.55
N ILE A 307 4.80 -5.50 2.68
CA ILE A 307 5.04 -6.94 2.80
C ILE A 307 3.88 -7.62 3.53
N PHE A 308 3.57 -8.85 3.10
CA PHE A 308 2.47 -9.64 3.63
C PHE A 308 2.89 -11.09 3.81
N GLY A 309 2.27 -11.74 4.78
CA GLY A 309 2.48 -13.15 5.08
C GLY A 309 1.59 -13.59 6.24
N LYS A 310 1.98 -14.66 6.89
CA LYS A 310 1.28 -15.27 8.02
C LYS A 310 2.02 -15.03 9.33
N MET A 311 1.24 -14.83 10.38
CA MET A 311 1.71 -14.83 11.77
C MET A 311 0.89 -15.86 12.54
N ASN A 312 1.56 -16.65 13.38
CA ASN A 312 0.92 -17.69 14.18
C ASN A 312 0.27 -17.15 15.45
N GLU A 313 0.70 -15.98 15.89
CA GLU A 313 0.26 -15.33 17.12
C GLU A 313 -0.06 -13.87 16.84
N ALA A 314 -1.05 -13.34 17.57
CA ALA A 314 -1.30 -11.91 17.57
C ALA A 314 -0.06 -11.15 18.10
N PRO A 315 0.23 -9.95 17.59
CA PRO A 315 1.41 -9.22 17.98
C PRO A 315 1.35 -8.83 19.47
N THR A 316 2.40 -9.18 20.20
CA THR A 316 2.58 -8.75 21.59
C THR A 316 2.86 -7.24 21.65
N HIS A 317 2.73 -6.64 22.85
CA HIS A 317 2.96 -5.21 23.07
C HIS A 317 2.11 -4.27 22.19
N SER A 318 0.98 -4.75 21.68
CA SER A 318 0.02 -3.92 20.97
C SER A 318 -0.52 -2.79 21.88
N TYR A 319 -0.91 -1.67 21.28
CA TYR A 319 -1.38 -0.52 22.04
C TYR A 319 -2.62 -0.83 22.90
N SER A 320 -3.57 -1.63 22.36
CA SER A 320 -4.81 -2.00 23.07
C SER A 320 -5.21 -3.47 22.94
N GLY A 321 -4.61 -4.24 22.02
CA GLY A 321 -5.01 -5.60 21.67
C GLY A 321 -6.38 -5.73 20.99
N LYS A 322 -7.12 -4.63 20.84
CA LYS A 322 -8.48 -4.63 20.31
C LYS A 322 -8.46 -4.51 18.78
N ALA A 323 -9.25 -5.34 18.12
CA ALA A 323 -9.49 -5.21 16.69
C ALA A 323 -10.30 -3.93 16.41
N LEU A 324 -9.84 -3.16 15.42
CA LEU A 324 -10.52 -1.96 14.92
C LEU A 324 -11.20 -2.26 13.58
N PRO A 325 -12.36 -1.63 13.31
CA PRO A 325 -12.91 -1.60 11.97
C PRO A 325 -11.95 -0.89 11.01
N VAL A 326 -12.02 -1.26 9.73
CA VAL A 326 -11.26 -0.60 8.66
C VAL A 326 -12.16 0.39 7.90
N ALA A 327 -11.55 1.36 7.23
CA ALA A 327 -12.25 2.29 6.34
C ALA A 327 -11.88 2.04 4.87
N PHE A 328 -12.82 2.31 3.98
CA PHE A 328 -12.53 2.45 2.56
C PHE A 328 -11.82 3.78 2.27
N ALA A 329 -11.10 3.86 1.15
CA ALA A 329 -10.39 5.08 0.75
C ALA A 329 -11.31 6.31 0.70
N GLU A 330 -12.55 6.16 0.21
CA GLU A 330 -13.54 7.24 0.13
C GLU A 330 -14.12 7.70 1.48
N ASP A 331 -13.88 6.94 2.56
CA ASP A 331 -14.31 7.29 3.91
C ASP A 331 -13.27 8.08 4.70
N VAL A 332 -12.03 8.17 4.19
CA VAL A 332 -10.94 8.93 4.82
C VAL A 332 -11.11 10.43 4.56
N LYS A 333 -10.87 11.24 5.58
CA LYS A 333 -11.07 12.69 5.53
C LYS A 333 -9.81 13.45 5.89
N GLU A 334 -9.69 14.65 5.36
CA GLU A 334 -8.71 15.63 5.86
C GLU A 334 -9.06 16.01 7.30
N GLY A 335 -8.03 16.27 8.12
CA GLY A 335 -8.17 16.64 9.52
C GLY A 335 -7.47 15.70 10.52
N PRO A 336 -7.84 15.76 11.81
CA PRO A 336 -7.12 15.07 12.87
C PRO A 336 -7.11 13.55 12.70
N ALA A 337 -5.94 12.94 12.93
CA ALA A 337 -5.77 11.50 12.97
C ALA A 337 -4.63 11.13 13.93
N GLN A 338 -4.36 9.84 14.07
CA GLN A 338 -3.32 9.34 14.98
C GLN A 338 -2.51 8.24 14.32
N ILE A 339 -1.23 8.15 14.68
CA ILE A 339 -0.38 7.02 14.30
C ILE A 339 0.02 6.21 15.52
N LEU A 340 0.24 4.91 15.31
CA LEU A 340 0.85 4.02 16.30
C LEU A 340 2.29 3.70 15.89
N THR A 341 3.26 3.96 16.76
CA THR A 341 4.66 3.65 16.46
C THR A 341 5.48 3.48 17.74
N VAL A 342 6.60 2.76 17.64
CA VAL A 342 7.59 2.64 18.72
C VAL A 342 8.69 3.68 18.55
N VAL A 343 9.00 4.41 19.61
CA VAL A 343 10.16 5.33 19.68
C VAL A 343 11.23 4.91 20.69
N ASN A 344 10.93 3.96 21.58
CA ASN A 344 11.87 3.42 22.55
C ASN A 344 11.45 2.01 22.98
N GLY A 345 12.41 1.09 23.03
CA GLY A 345 12.17 -0.30 23.40
C GLY A 345 11.20 -0.99 22.44
N GLN A 346 10.15 -1.59 22.99
CA GLN A 346 9.09 -2.30 22.24
C GLN A 346 7.70 -1.70 22.48
N LYS A 347 7.63 -0.57 23.19
CA LYS A 347 6.36 0.03 23.61
C LYS A 347 5.72 0.76 22.44
N VAL A 348 4.60 0.24 21.95
CA VAL A 348 3.77 0.96 20.97
C VAL A 348 3.11 2.15 21.67
N GLU A 349 3.30 3.34 21.11
CA GLU A 349 2.71 4.57 21.58
C GLU A 349 1.85 5.20 20.48
N ARG A 350 0.89 6.02 20.92
CA ARG A 350 -0.01 6.78 20.04
C ARG A 350 0.46 8.23 19.95
N PHE A 351 0.48 8.77 18.73
CA PHE A 351 0.90 10.14 18.45
C PHE A 351 -0.11 10.81 17.51
N ASN A 352 -0.38 12.08 17.77
CA ASN A 352 -1.27 12.88 16.94
C ASN A 352 -0.61 13.29 15.62
N ILE A 353 -1.41 13.24 14.55
CA ILE A 353 -1.07 13.72 13.22
C ILE A 353 -2.26 14.48 12.64
N GLU A 354 -2.05 15.10 11.49
CA GLU A 354 -3.11 15.69 10.67
C GLU A 354 -3.02 15.12 9.26
N ILE A 355 -4.15 14.67 8.71
CA ILE A 355 -4.27 14.32 7.29
C ILE A 355 -4.51 15.63 6.54
N MET A 356 -3.45 16.12 5.90
CA MET A 356 -3.45 17.41 5.20
C MET A 356 -4.16 17.32 3.86
N HIS A 357 -4.10 16.16 3.21
CA HIS A 357 -4.74 15.93 1.92
C HIS A 357 -5.10 14.47 1.73
N VAL A 358 -6.28 14.22 1.15
CA VAL A 358 -6.73 12.87 0.75
C VAL A 358 -6.86 12.81 -0.77
N SER A 359 -6.07 11.97 -1.41
CA SER A 359 -6.10 11.79 -2.86
C SER A 359 -7.28 10.91 -3.26
N LYS A 360 -8.08 11.40 -4.22
CA LYS A 360 -9.14 10.59 -4.84
C LYS A 360 -8.51 9.57 -5.78
N GLN A 361 -8.75 8.29 -5.51
CA GLN A 361 -8.17 7.18 -6.25
C GLN A 361 -9.29 6.27 -6.77
N SER A 362 -9.30 6.01 -8.08
CA SER A 362 -10.19 5.02 -8.70
C SER A 362 -9.62 3.59 -8.66
N GLY A 363 -8.38 3.44 -8.18
CA GLY A 363 -7.70 2.17 -8.02
C GLY A 363 -6.43 2.30 -7.18
N PRO A 364 -5.71 1.19 -6.93
CA PRO A 364 -4.57 1.19 -6.02
C PRO A 364 -3.46 2.15 -6.46
N ALA A 365 -3.07 3.07 -5.57
CA ALA A 365 -1.91 3.94 -5.75
C ALA A 365 -1.25 4.27 -4.41
N THR A 366 0.09 4.31 -4.40
CA THR A 366 0.91 4.34 -3.18
C THR A 366 0.84 5.65 -2.40
N LYS A 367 0.50 6.76 -3.07
CA LYS A 367 0.30 8.08 -2.45
C LYS A 367 -1.19 8.35 -2.27
N GLY A 368 -1.77 7.78 -1.21
CA GLY A 368 -3.20 7.92 -0.89
C GLY A 368 -3.53 9.18 -0.10
N MET A 369 -2.62 9.59 0.79
CA MET A 369 -2.82 10.76 1.64
C MET A 369 -1.49 11.46 1.94
N VAL A 370 -1.56 12.76 2.22
CA VAL A 370 -0.47 13.53 2.80
C VAL A 370 -0.77 13.71 4.28
N ILE A 371 0.20 13.38 5.12
CA ILE A 371 0.10 13.51 6.58
C ILE A 371 1.16 14.46 7.11
N LYS A 372 0.87 15.07 8.27
CA LYS A 372 1.80 15.90 9.03
C LYS A 372 1.79 15.49 10.49
N ILE A 373 2.97 15.29 11.07
CA ILE A 373 3.13 15.01 12.50
C ILE A 373 2.87 16.30 13.28
N THR A 374 1.91 16.26 14.20
CA THR A 374 1.55 17.39 15.08
C THR A 374 1.89 17.15 16.55
N ASP A 375 2.18 15.90 16.93
CA ASP A 375 2.57 15.54 18.30
C ASP A 375 3.98 16.04 18.65
N LYS A 376 4.05 17.00 19.59
CA LYS A 376 5.29 17.60 20.07
C LYS A 376 6.27 16.59 20.68
N ARG A 377 5.77 15.51 21.30
CA ARG A 377 6.62 14.47 21.91
C ARG A 377 7.30 13.63 20.83
N LEU A 378 6.60 13.38 19.72
CA LEU A 378 7.18 12.65 18.60
C LEU A 378 8.24 13.51 17.91
N LEU A 379 7.88 14.75 17.57
CA LEU A 379 8.77 15.71 16.91
C LEU A 379 10.06 15.96 17.71
N SER A 380 9.95 16.14 19.03
CA SER A 380 11.13 16.39 19.87
C SER A 380 12.11 15.21 19.89
N LYS A 381 11.59 13.97 19.83
CA LYS A 381 12.40 12.75 19.82
C LYS A 381 12.98 12.42 18.46
N THR A 382 12.27 12.73 17.38
CA THR A 382 12.53 12.15 16.06
C THR A 382 12.82 13.17 14.97
N GLY A 383 12.54 14.45 15.18
CA GLY A 383 12.64 15.49 14.16
C GLY A 383 11.58 15.41 13.05
N GLY A 384 10.71 14.39 13.07
CA GLY A 384 9.76 14.12 12.00
C GLY A 384 9.54 12.63 11.78
N ILE A 385 9.12 12.26 10.57
CA ILE A 385 9.02 10.88 10.13
C ILE A 385 10.45 10.37 9.85
N VAL A 386 10.82 9.26 10.47
CA VAL A 386 12.14 8.62 10.29
C VAL A 386 11.99 7.26 9.63
N GLN A 387 13.08 6.78 9.02
CA GLN A 387 13.15 5.41 8.52
C GLN A 387 12.84 4.39 9.64
N GLY A 388 12.08 3.35 9.29
CA GLY A 388 11.53 2.39 10.24
C GLY A 388 10.18 2.80 10.86
N MET A 389 9.68 4.03 10.65
CA MET A 389 8.26 4.36 10.91
C MET A 389 7.33 3.89 9.80
N SER A 390 7.88 3.59 8.63
CA SER A 390 7.16 3.01 7.51
C SER A 390 6.34 1.79 7.96
N GLY A 391 5.04 1.84 7.73
CA GLY A 391 4.05 0.87 8.18
C GLY A 391 3.31 1.26 9.45
N SER A 392 3.63 2.41 10.07
CA SER A 392 2.91 2.88 11.27
C SER A 392 1.41 3.05 10.95
N PRO A 393 0.51 2.35 11.66
CA PRO A 393 -0.93 2.38 11.38
C PRO A 393 -1.49 3.78 11.61
N ILE A 394 -2.29 4.27 10.65
CA ILE A 394 -3.00 5.56 10.72
C ILE A 394 -4.45 5.28 11.11
N ILE A 395 -4.90 5.91 12.19
CA ILE A 395 -6.23 5.75 12.79
C ILE A 395 -6.96 7.09 12.74
N GLN A 396 -8.16 7.10 12.18
CA GLN A 396 -9.07 8.25 12.15
C GLN A 396 -10.49 7.78 12.50
N ASP A 397 -11.21 8.55 13.32
CA ASP A 397 -12.57 8.24 13.75
C ASP A 397 -12.77 6.82 14.32
N GLY A 398 -11.74 6.31 15.01
CA GLY A 398 -11.74 4.96 15.59
C GLY A 398 -11.59 3.82 14.59
N LYS A 399 -11.31 4.12 13.32
CA LYS A 399 -11.06 3.14 12.25
C LYS A 399 -9.59 3.15 11.84
N LEU A 400 -9.07 2.00 11.44
CA LEU A 400 -7.80 1.95 10.71
C LEU A 400 -8.05 2.45 9.28
N VAL A 401 -7.31 3.46 8.85
CA VAL A 401 -7.51 4.12 7.55
C VAL A 401 -6.31 4.02 6.61
N GLY A 402 -5.11 3.77 7.14
CA GLY A 402 -3.91 3.71 6.33
C GLY A 402 -2.66 3.32 7.08
N ALA A 403 -1.52 3.48 6.41
CA ALA A 403 -0.19 3.33 6.98
C ALA A 403 0.72 4.45 6.48
N VAL A 404 1.64 4.90 7.34
CA VAL A 404 2.72 5.83 6.96
C VAL A 404 3.67 5.12 6.00
N THR A 405 4.11 5.79 4.93
CA THR A 405 5.03 5.20 3.95
C THR A 405 6.36 5.94 3.83
N HIS A 406 6.35 7.16 3.28
CA HIS A 406 7.56 7.87 2.86
C HIS A 406 7.56 9.28 3.45
N VAL A 407 8.71 9.76 3.90
CA VAL A 407 8.90 11.13 4.40
C VAL A 407 9.18 12.10 3.25
N PHE A 408 8.79 13.37 3.40
CA PHE A 408 9.24 14.42 2.50
C PHE A 408 10.65 14.87 2.88
N VAL A 409 11.58 14.83 1.93
CA VAL A 409 13.00 15.18 2.19
C VAL A 409 13.15 16.63 2.67
N ASN A 410 12.33 17.54 2.16
CA ASN A 410 12.42 18.97 2.49
C ASN A 410 11.59 19.37 3.73
N ASP A 411 10.66 18.53 4.16
CA ASP A 411 9.84 18.74 5.36
C ASP A 411 9.68 17.39 6.09
N PRO A 412 10.60 17.04 7.00
CA PRO A 412 10.54 15.78 7.72
C PRO A 412 9.28 15.61 8.58
N SER A 413 8.59 16.70 8.93
CA SER A 413 7.34 16.61 9.68
C SER A 413 6.19 16.08 8.84
N SER A 414 6.33 16.07 7.51
CA SER A 414 5.30 15.66 6.56
C SER A 414 5.74 14.43 5.76
N GLY A 415 4.74 13.68 5.29
CA GLY A 415 4.99 12.48 4.48
C GLY A 415 3.73 11.97 3.79
N TYR A 416 3.88 10.83 3.14
CA TYR A 416 2.79 10.10 2.50
C TYR A 416 2.28 8.97 3.39
N GLY A 417 1.00 8.66 3.22
CA GLY A 417 0.39 7.40 3.64
C GLY A 417 -0.34 6.72 2.49
N CYS A 418 -0.44 5.39 2.56
CA CYS A 418 -1.30 4.60 1.70
C CYS A 418 -2.58 4.20 2.44
N PHE A 419 -3.67 3.97 1.69
CA PHE A 419 -4.91 3.49 2.28
C PHE A 419 -4.78 2.05 2.76
N ILE A 420 -5.42 1.74 3.89
CA ILE A 420 -5.42 0.39 4.44
C ILE A 420 -6.10 -0.60 3.48
N GLU A 421 -7.06 -0.12 2.70
CA GLU A 421 -7.78 -0.88 1.70
C GLU A 421 -6.84 -1.61 0.74
N TRP A 422 -5.85 -0.90 0.19
CA TRP A 422 -4.90 -1.48 -0.77
C TRP A 422 -4.01 -2.53 -0.11
N MET A 423 -3.61 -2.28 1.13
CA MET A 423 -2.85 -3.25 1.90
C MET A 423 -3.66 -4.52 2.18
N LEU A 424 -4.95 -4.40 2.52
CA LEU A 424 -5.82 -5.54 2.78
C LEU A 424 -6.14 -6.34 1.51
N GLN A 425 -6.22 -5.67 0.36
CA GLN A 425 -6.36 -6.34 -0.94
C GLN A 425 -5.10 -7.14 -1.29
N ASP A 426 -3.91 -6.55 -1.09
CA ASP A 426 -2.65 -7.27 -1.33
C ASP A 426 -2.32 -8.30 -0.26
N ALA A 427 -2.92 -8.21 0.93
CA ALA A 427 -2.88 -9.26 1.93
C ALA A 427 -3.84 -10.42 1.61
N GLY A 428 -4.73 -10.28 0.62
CA GLY A 428 -5.78 -11.27 0.32
C GLY A 428 -6.89 -11.33 1.36
N VAL A 429 -7.02 -10.30 2.21
CA VAL A 429 -8.05 -10.20 3.25
C VAL A 429 -9.33 -9.55 2.71
N LEU A 430 -9.18 -8.52 1.88
CA LEU A 430 -10.29 -7.86 1.20
C LEU A 430 -10.33 -8.29 -0.27
N MET A 431 -11.46 -8.81 -0.74
CA MET A 431 -11.59 -9.18 -2.16
C MET A 431 -11.59 -7.94 -3.05
N LYS A 432 -10.91 -8.02 -4.20
CA LYS A 432 -10.97 -6.97 -5.23
C LYS A 432 -12.41 -6.86 -5.73
N SER A 433 -12.99 -5.66 -5.72
CA SER A 433 -14.24 -5.45 -6.43
C SER A 433 -14.02 -5.78 -7.89
N SER A 434 -14.78 -6.72 -8.44
CA SER A 434 -14.78 -7.06 -9.86
C SER A 434 -15.31 -5.89 -10.69
N GLY A 435 -14.50 -4.83 -10.86
CA GLY A 435 -14.67 -3.89 -11.93
C GLY A 435 -14.36 -4.63 -13.22
N LYS A 436 -15.32 -4.69 -14.14
CA LYS A 436 -15.18 -5.31 -15.45
C LYS A 436 -13.81 -4.98 -16.06
N SER A 437 -12.94 -5.97 -16.17
CA SER A 437 -11.94 -5.97 -17.22
C SER A 437 -12.74 -6.06 -18.52
N ASP A 438 -12.94 -4.92 -19.18
CA ASP A 438 -13.29 -4.93 -20.60
C ASP A 438 -12.09 -5.54 -21.33
N ASN A 439 -12.14 -6.87 -21.43
CA ASN A 439 -11.35 -7.65 -22.37
C ASN A 439 -11.89 -7.29 -23.76
N LYS A 440 -11.54 -6.10 -24.26
CA LYS A 440 -11.55 -5.84 -25.69
C LYS A 440 -10.21 -6.33 -26.23
N ALA A 441 -10.15 -7.64 -26.42
CA ALA A 441 -9.38 -8.18 -27.53
C ALA A 441 -10.09 -7.73 -28.80
N ALA A 442 -9.42 -6.88 -29.58
CA ALA A 442 -9.60 -6.74 -31.01
C ALA A 442 -8.20 -6.68 -31.61
#